data_AF-A0A916RW54-F1
#
_entry.id   AF-A0A916RW54-F1
#
_cell.length_a   1.000
_cell.length_b   1.000
_cell.length_c   1.000
_cell.angle_alpha   90.00
_cell.angle_beta   90.00
_cell.angle_gamma   90.00
#
_symmetry.space_group_name_H-M   'P 1'
#
loop_
_entity.id
_entity.type
_entity.pdbx_description
1 polymer ?
#
loop_
_entity_poly.entity_id
_entity_poly.type
_entity_poly.pdbx_seq_one_letter_code
_entity_poly.pdbx_strand_id
1 'polypeptide(L)'
;MNSGKHNIILKLNSGEIEIMLMRCPNCSSKDIGKIGTQQFYCWNCFIEMSISGNELTIHQVESDGSLSSLNDLFTEEERKLEW
;
A
#
# COMPACT_ATOMS: atom_id res chain seq x y z
N MET A 1 20.34 -2.37 3.59
CA MET A 1 20.37 -0.91 3.73
C MET A 1 19.03 -0.48 4.30
N ASN A 2 19.07 0.17 5.47
CA ASN A 2 17.93 0.74 6.17
C ASN A 2 17.29 1.85 5.33
N SER A 3 15.96 1.86 5.18
CA SER A 3 15.13 3.07 5.23
C SER A 3 13.64 2.74 5.12
N GLY A 4 12.89 3.06 6.18
CA GLY A 4 11.47 3.43 6.05
C GLY A 4 10.43 2.32 6.10
N LYS A 5 10.28 1.65 7.25
CA LYS A 5 9.02 0.98 7.61
C LYS A 5 7.97 2.05 7.89
N HIS A 6 7.38 2.62 6.86
CA HIS A 6 6.30 3.58 7.00
C HIS A 6 4.99 2.81 7.12
N ASN A 7 4.59 2.56 8.37
CA ASN A 7 3.29 1.98 8.71
C ASN A 7 2.21 2.65 7.86
N ILE A 8 1.47 1.85 7.11
CA ILE A 8 0.22 2.25 6.47
C ILE A 8 -0.75 2.56 7.61
N ILE A 9 -0.75 3.80 8.08
CA ILE A 9 -1.75 4.31 9.02
C ILE A 9 -3.00 4.56 8.17
N LEU A 10 -3.68 3.50 7.76
CA LEU A 10 -5.08 3.56 7.34
C LEU A 10 -5.92 3.69 8.60
N LYS A 11 -5.84 4.83 9.29
CA LYS A 11 -6.79 5.13 10.37
C LYS A 11 -8.15 5.38 9.74
N LEU A 12 -8.93 4.32 9.59
CA LEU A 12 -10.34 4.36 9.21
C LEU A 12 -11.16 4.83 10.42
N ASN A 13 -11.01 6.10 10.81
CA ASN A 13 -11.91 6.67 11.80
C ASN A 13 -13.30 6.85 11.17
N SER A 14 -14.24 6.02 11.62
CA SER A 14 -15.67 6.34 11.75
C SER A 14 -16.36 7.02 10.55
N GLY A 15 -16.32 6.39 9.38
CA GLY A 15 -17.37 6.56 8.35
C GLY A 15 -17.18 7.62 7.28
N GLU A 16 -16.13 8.44 7.30
CA GLU A 16 -15.76 9.31 6.17
C GLU A 16 -14.25 9.22 5.91
N ILE A 17 -13.90 8.96 4.65
CA ILE A 17 -12.53 8.79 4.19
C ILE A 17 -11.81 10.14 4.31
N GLU A 18 -11.21 10.42 5.45
CA GLU A 18 -10.40 11.62 5.62
C GLU A 18 -9.06 11.39 4.90
N ILE A 19 -8.90 12.11 3.79
CA ILE A 19 -7.78 12.05 2.84
C ILE A 19 -6.54 12.71 3.49
N MET A 20 -6.06 12.19 4.61
CA MET A 20 -4.81 12.62 5.22
C MET A 20 -3.68 11.69 4.80
N LEU A 21 -3.05 12.05 3.67
CA LEU A 21 -1.76 11.55 3.18
C LEU A 21 -1.67 10.02 3.01
N MET A 22 -2.36 9.47 2.00
CA MET A 22 -1.97 8.20 1.40
C MET A 22 -0.55 8.36 0.81
N ARG A 23 0.46 8.02 1.60
CA ARG A 23 1.85 7.93 1.15
C ARG A 23 2.18 6.48 0.84
N CYS A 24 2.90 6.28 -0.23
CA CYS A 24 3.32 4.95 -0.65
C CYS A 24 4.20 4.35 0.45
N PRO A 25 3.92 3.13 0.96
CA PRO A 25 4.74 2.51 2.00
C PRO A 25 6.17 2.26 1.51
N ASN A 26 6.35 2.08 0.21
CA ASN A 26 7.65 1.77 -0.40
C ASN A 26 8.48 3.03 -0.68
N CYS A 27 7.89 4.07 -1.26
CA CYS A 27 8.65 5.27 -1.68
C CYS A 27 8.21 6.59 -1.02
N SER A 28 7.22 6.55 -0.13
CA SER A 28 6.61 7.72 0.53
C SER A 28 6.01 8.79 -0.40
N SER A 29 5.88 8.50 -1.71
CA SER A 29 5.22 9.41 -2.66
C SER A 29 3.72 9.53 -2.36
N LYS A 30 3.17 10.71 -2.63
CA LYS A 30 1.73 11.02 -2.60
C LYS A 30 1.02 10.69 -3.92
N ASP A 31 1.77 10.29 -4.95
CA ASP A 31 1.24 9.96 -6.27
C ASP A 31 0.66 8.54 -6.28
N ILE A 32 -0.36 8.34 -5.45
CA ILE A 32 -1.13 7.10 -5.36
C ILE A 32 -2.50 7.34 -5.98
N GLY A 33 -2.85 6.53 -6.97
CA GLY A 33 -4.18 6.49 -7.57
C GLY A 33 -4.99 5.31 -7.04
N LYS A 34 -6.31 5.47 -6.92
CA LYS A 34 -7.24 4.35 -6.72
C LYS A 34 -7.56 3.73 -8.08
N ILE A 35 -7.32 2.43 -8.25
CA ILE A 35 -7.55 1.71 -9.50
C ILE A 35 -8.70 0.68 -9.40
N GLY A 36 -9.18 0.41 -8.19
CA GLY A 36 -10.31 -0.50 -7.92
C GLY A 36 -10.95 -0.23 -6.56
N THR A 37 -11.98 -0.98 -6.19
CA THR A 37 -12.77 -0.76 -4.95
C THR A 37 -11.89 -0.69 -3.70
N GLN A 38 -10.92 -1.59 -3.60
CA GLN A 38 -9.95 -1.73 -2.50
C GLN A 38 -8.52 -1.81 -3.04
N GLN A 39 -8.26 -1.23 -4.23
CA GLN A 39 -6.98 -1.33 -4.90
C GLN A 39 -6.42 0.05 -5.24
N PHE A 40 -5.12 0.20 -4.99
CA PHE A 40 -4.37 1.43 -5.10
C PHE A 40 -3.06 1.18 -5.84
N TYR A 41 -2.58 2.18 -6.56
CA TYR A 41 -1.38 2.09 -7.38
C TYR A 41 -0.50 3.32 -7.19
N CYS A 42 0.78 3.11 -6.93
CA CYS A 42 1.75 4.19 -6.84
C CYS A 42 2.49 4.39 -8.17
N TRP A 43 2.33 5.56 -8.76
CA TRP A 43 2.95 5.93 -10.04
C TRP A 43 4.47 6.14 -9.95
N ASN A 44 5.01 6.35 -8.75
CA ASN A 44 6.42 6.67 -8.55
C ASN A 44 7.32 5.43 -8.42
N CYS A 45 6.80 4.35 -7.83
CA CYS A 45 7.56 3.11 -7.65
C CYS A 45 6.86 1.88 -8.24
N PHE A 46 5.83 2.10 -9.04
CA PHE A 46 5.11 1.07 -9.79
C PHE A 46 4.59 -0.08 -8.91
N ILE A 47 4.13 0.22 -7.69
CA ILE A 47 3.53 -0.81 -6.83
C ILE A 47 2.01 -0.71 -6.83
N GLU A 48 1.37 -1.88 -6.83
CA GLU A 48 -0.03 -2.08 -6.54
C GLU A 48 -0.21 -2.50 -5.07
N MET A 49 -1.22 -1.94 -4.42
CA MET A 49 -1.62 -2.22 -3.06
C MET A 49 -3.10 -2.62 -3.08
N SER A 50 -3.40 -3.82 -2.60
CA SER A 50 -4.76 -4.35 -2.53
C SER A 50 -5.12 -4.62 -1.07
N ILE A 51 -6.29 -4.15 -0.65
CA ILE A 51 -6.85 -4.42 0.67
C ILE A 51 -7.86 -5.56 0.52
N SER A 52 -7.65 -6.64 1.26
CA SER A 52 -8.56 -7.78 1.30
C SER A 52 -8.95 -8.04 2.76
N GLY A 53 -10.10 -7.51 3.15
CA GLY A 53 -10.58 -7.58 4.54
C GLY A 53 -9.64 -6.84 5.48
N ASN A 54 -8.86 -7.61 6.24
CA ASN A 54 -7.92 -7.11 7.24
C ASN A 54 -6.45 -7.20 6.80
N GLU A 55 -6.19 -7.64 5.58
CA GLU A 55 -4.83 -7.82 5.06
C GLU A 55 -4.57 -6.86 3.88
N LEU A 56 -3.39 -6.25 3.92
CA LEU A 56 -2.81 -5.51 2.82
C LEU A 56 -1.86 -6.40 2.02
N THR A 57 -2.06 -6.45 0.71
CA THR A 57 -1.20 -7.14 -0.24
C THR A 57 -0.50 -6.12 -1.13
N ILE A 58 0.80 -6.28 -1.34
CA ILE A 58 1.63 -5.35 -2.13
C ILE A 58 2.33 -6.13 -3.25
N HIS A 59 2.17 -5.66 -4.48
CA HIS A 59 2.84 -6.19 -5.67
C HIS A 59 3.58 -5.07 -6.39
N GLN A 60 4.81 -5.31 -6.82
CA GLN A 60 5.50 -4.45 -7.76
C GLN A 60 5.14 -4.85 -9.18
N VAL A 61 4.84 -3.88 -10.02
CA VAL A 61 4.69 -4.04 -11.45
C VAL A 61 6.06 -3.85 -12.08
N GLU A 62 6.58 -4.92 -12.67
CA GLU A 62 7.83 -4.90 -13.40
C GLU A 62 7.69 -4.16 -14.73
N SER A 63 8.82 -3.86 -15.38
CA SER A 63 8.82 -3.15 -16.67
C SER A 63 8.16 -3.93 -17.81
N ASP A 64 8.07 -5.26 -17.68
CA ASP A 64 7.37 -6.14 -18.62
C ASP A 64 5.88 -6.32 -18.28
N GLY A 65 5.40 -5.68 -17.21
CA GLY A 65 4.02 -5.77 -16.71
C GLY A 65 3.74 -6.98 -15.83
N SER A 66 4.75 -7.81 -15.51
CA SER A 66 4.60 -8.89 -14.53
C SER A 66 4.46 -8.35 -13.10
N LEU A 67 3.84 -9.14 -12.22
CA LEU A 67 3.62 -8.78 -10.82
C LEU A 67 4.59 -9.55 -9.91
N SER A 68 5.49 -8.82 -9.26
CA SER A 68 6.40 -9.34 -8.24
C SER A 68 5.83 -9.06 -6.85
N SER A 69 5.52 -10.12 -6.08
CA SER A 69 5.03 -9.94 -4.71
C SER A 69 6.08 -9.28 -3.81
N LEU A 70 5.75 -8.12 -3.25
CA LEU A 70 6.58 -7.44 -2.25
C LEU A 70 6.16 -7.76 -0.82
N ASN A 71 5.21 -8.69 -0.62
CA ASN A 71 4.75 -9.12 0.70
C ASN A 71 5.89 -9.67 1.58
N ASP A 72 7.00 -10.11 1.00
CA ASP A 72 8.18 -10.59 1.75
C ASP A 72 8.93 -9.44 2.46
N LEU A 73 8.75 -8.20 1.99
CA LEU A 73 9.35 -7.01 2.59
C LEU A 73 8.59 -6.49 3.81
N PHE A 74 7.39 -7.01 4.08
CA PHE A 74 6.50 -6.55 5.14
C PHE A 74 6.04 -7.75 5.98
N THR A 75 6.16 -7.66 7.31
CA THR A 75 5.68 -8.77 8.15
C THR A 75 4.15 -8.89 8.10
N GLU A 76 3.61 -10.05 8.44
CA GLU A 76 2.14 -10.24 8.55
C GLU A 76 1.49 -9.22 9.48
N GLU A 77 2.21 -8.78 10.52
CA GLU A 77 1.75 -7.73 11.45
C GLU A 77 1.69 -6.36 10.78
N GLU A 78 2.66 -6.01 9.93
CA GLU A 78 2.66 -4.75 9.15
C GLU A 78 1.58 -4.74 8.06
N ARG A 79 1.17 -5.91 7.59
CA ARG A 79 0.11 -6.10 6.59
C ARG A 79 -1.28 -6.22 7.21
N LYS A 80 -1.40 -6.37 8.53
CA LYS A 80 -2.69 -6.41 9.24
C LYS A 80 -3.21 -5.00 9.50
N LEU A 81 -4.42 -4.73 9.01
CA LEU A 81 -5.14 -3.49 9.26
C LEU A 81 -5.91 -3.60 10.58
N GLU A 82 -5.27 -3.30 11.70
CA GLU A 82 -5.97 -3.18 12.99
C GLU A 82 -6.97 -2.00 12.89
N TRP A 83 -8.26 -2.31 13.03
CA TRP A 83 -9.39 -1.38 12.93
C TRP A 83 -9.75 -0.77 14.30
#